data_AF-A0A940HGC9-F1
#
_entry.id   AF-A0A940HGC9-F1
#
_cell.length_a   1.000
_cell.length_b   1.000
_cell.length_c   1.000
_cell.angle_alpha   90.00
_cell.angle_beta   90.00
_cell.angle_gamma   90.00
#
_symmetry.space_group_name_H-M   'P 1'
#
loop_
_entity.id
_entity.type
_entity.pdbx_description
1 polymer ?
#
loop_
_entity_poly.entity_id
_entity_poly.type
_entity_poly.pdbx_seq_one_letter_code
_entity_poly.pdbx_strand_id
1 'polypeptide(L)' 'MTAPARITQADIDRATKAVAAAKLDHARIIMDLENRRIEIIIGESAPERPMPEKWDDDDV' A
#
# COMPACT_ATOMS: atom_id res chain seq x y z
N MET A 1 23.97 8.22 10.51
CA MET A 1 23.53 7.02 9.78
C MET A 1 22.03 7.14 9.56
N THR A 2 21.58 7.38 8.33
CA THR A 2 20.15 7.33 8.01
C THR A 2 19.98 6.37 6.83
N ALA A 3 19.75 5.10 7.15
CA ALA A 3 19.34 4.15 6.13
C ALA A 3 17.93 4.55 5.64
N PRO A 4 17.65 4.45 4.34
CA PRO A 4 16.31 4.70 3.83
C PRO A 4 15.32 3.77 4.55
N ALA A 5 14.16 4.30 4.96
CA ALA A 5 13.09 3.49 5.52
C ALA A 5 12.69 2.42 4.49
N ARG A 6 12.88 1.16 4.85
CA ARG A 6 12.47 0.01 4.04
C ARG A 6 11.30 -0.64 4.73
N ILE A 7 10.18 -0.74 4.01
CA ILE A 7 9.06 -1.57 4.44
C ILE A 7 9.32 -2.96 3.89
N THR A 8 9.36 -3.93 4.80
CA THR A 8 9.53 -5.35 4.50
C THR A 8 8.19 -6.07 4.64
N GLN A 9 8.14 -7.31 4.16
CA GLN A 9 6.96 -8.16 4.34
C GLN A 9 6.62 -8.37 5.82
N ALA A 10 7.64 -8.47 6.69
CA ALA A 10 7.45 -8.61 8.13
C ALA A 10 6.72 -7.40 8.76
N ASP A 11 6.84 -6.21 8.17
CA ASP A 11 6.12 -5.02 8.63
C ASP A 11 4.64 -5.09 8.28
N ILE A 12 4.32 -5.57 7.07
CA ILE A 12 2.94 -5.78 6.61
C ILE A 12 2.24 -6.87 7.43
N ASP A 13 2.94 -7.96 7.73
CA ASP A 13 2.40 -9.05 8.56
C ASP A 13 2.08 -8.56 9.98
N ARG A 14 2.95 -7.72 10.55
CA ARG A 14 2.71 -7.12 11.87
C ARG A 14 1.52 -6.17 11.85
N ALA A 15 1.42 -5.32 10.84
CA ALA A 15 0.28 -4.40 10.69
C ALA A 15 -1.05 -5.17 10.59
N THR A 16 -1.09 -6.21 9.74
CA THR A 16 -2.29 -7.05 9.57
C THR A 16 -2.68 -7.77 10.85
N LYS A 17 -1.71 -8.35 11.57
CA LYS A 17 -1.97 -9.01 12.87
C LYS A 17 -2.50 -8.03 13.93
N ALA A 18 -1.99 -6.80 13.97
CA ALA A 18 -2.47 -5.79 14.90
C ALA A 18 -3.92 -5.40 14.61
N VAL A 19 -4.27 -5.24 13.33
CA VAL A 19 -5.65 -4.95 12.89
C VAL A 19 -6.60 -6.10 13.25
N ALA A 20 -6.19 -7.34 13.00
CA ALA A 20 -6.97 -8.53 13.38
C ALA A 20 -7.14 -8.64 14.91
N ALA A 21 -6.08 -8.38 15.69
CA ALA A 21 -6.14 -8.38 17.16
C ALA A 21 -7.07 -7.28 17.71
N ALA A 22 -7.13 -6.14 17.03
CA ALA A 22 -8.06 -5.05 17.33
C ALA A 22 -9.50 -5.32 16.87
N LYS A 23 -9.76 -6.45 16.19
CA LYS A 23 -11.06 -6.82 15.62
C LYS A 23 -11.65 -5.75 14.70
N LEU A 24 -10.79 -5.12 13.91
CA LEU A 24 -11.19 -4.16 12.90
C LEU A 24 -11.26 -4.87 11.55
N ASP A 25 -12.38 -4.74 10.86
CA ASP A 25 -12.58 -5.30 9.51
C ASP A 25 -11.89 -4.43 8.44
N HIS A 26 -11.77 -3.13 8.70
CA HIS A 26 -11.15 -2.15 7.82
C HIS A 26 -10.17 -1.27 8.61
N ALA A 27 -8.99 -1.02 8.04
CA ALA A 27 -8.01 -0.13 8.64
C ALA A 27 -7.20 0.61 7.57
N ARG A 28 -6.95 1.90 7.82
CA ARG A 28 -6.02 2.72 7.03
C ARG A 28 -4.94 3.25 7.96
N ILE A 29 -3.72 2.76 7.77
CA ILE A 29 -2.55 3.17 8.54
C ILE A 29 -1.76 4.15 7.68
N ILE A 30 -1.65 5.40 8.13
CA ILE A 30 -0.96 6.47 7.42
C ILE A 30 0.36 6.76 8.13
N MET A 31 1.46 6.62 7.41
CA MET A 31 2.78 7.08 7.83
C MET A 31 3.12 8.32 7.02
N ASP A 32 2.99 9.49 7.64
CA ASP A 32 3.34 10.77 7.04
C ASP A 32 4.78 11.11 7.38
N LEU A 33 5.68 10.88 6.42
CA LEU A 33 7.10 11.19 6.55
C LEU A 33 7.37 12.53 5.88
N GLU A 34 8.42 13.22 6.34
CA GLU A 34 8.79 14.58 5.91
C GLU A 34 8.80 14.80 4.38
N ASN A 35 9.09 13.76 3.58
CA ASN A 35 9.11 13.84 2.12
C ASN A 35 8.20 12.83 1.42
N ARG A 36 7.50 11.95 2.15
CA ARG A 36 6.71 10.86 1.57
C ARG A 36 5.59 10.42 2.49
N ARG A 37 4.42 10.17 1.92
CA ARG A 37 3.31 9.52 2.61
C ARG A 37 3.22 8.06 2.19
N ILE A 38 3.10 7.16 3.15
CA ILE A 38 2.90 5.73 2.92
C ILE A 38 1.59 5.31 3.58
N GLU A 39 0.77 4.56 2.86
CA GLU A 39 -0.52 4.08 3.34
C GLU A 39 -0.58 2.56 3.29
N ILE A 40 -1.00 1.94 4.40
CA ILE A 40 -1.38 0.52 4.44
C ILE A 40 -2.90 0.49 4.59
N ILE A 41 -3.57 0.01 3.54
CA ILE A 41 -5.03 -0.09 3.48
C ILE A 41 -5.39 -1.58 3.60
N ILE A 42 -6.19 -1.90 4.60
CA ILE A 42 -6.64 -3.26 4.91
C ILE A 42 -8.16 -3.29 4.81
N GLY A 43 -8.69 -4.27 4.09
CA GLY A 43 -10.13 -4.50 3.97
C GLY A 43 -10.85 -3.63 2.94
N GLU A 44 -10.16 -2.70 2.25
CA GLU A 44 -10.72 -2.01 1.09
C GLU A 44 -10.22 -2.68 -0.20
N SER A 45 -11.11 -2.85 -1.19
CA SER A 45 -10.71 -3.20 -2.55
C SER A 45 -9.86 -2.07 -3.10
N ALA A 46 -8.68 -2.38 -3.66
CA ALA A 46 -7.90 -1.37 -4.35
C ALA A 46 -8.80 -0.69 -5.40
N PRO A 47 -8.82 0.66 -5.49
CA PRO A 47 -9.48 1.31 -6.61
C PRO A 47 -8.91 0.73 -7.88
N GLU A 48 -9.79 0.34 -8.80
CA GLU A 48 -9.44 -0.27 -10.07
C GLU A 48 -8.37 0.60 -10.73
N ARG A 49 -7.13 0.10 -10.77
CA ARG A 49 -6.03 0.83 -11.38
C ARG A 49 -6.42 0.96 -12.85
N PRO A 50 -6.53 2.16 -13.44
CA PRO A 50 -6.81 2.26 -14.85
C PRO A 50 -5.76 1.42 -15.58
N MET A 51 -6.23 0.43 -16.35
CA MET A 51 -5.35 -0.37 -17.19
C MET A 51 -4.53 0.62 -18.02
N PRO A 52 -3.18 0.47 -18.09
CA PRO A 52 -2.42 1.25 -19.04
C PRO A 52 -3.05 1.00 -20.42
N GLU A 53 -3.45 2.07 -21.11
CA GLU A 53 -3.95 2.00 -22.47
C GLU A 53 -2.99 1.12 -23.27
N LYS A 54 -3.51 0.06 -23.88
CA LYS A 54 -2.75 -0.67 -24.89
C LYS A 54 -2.42 0.35 -25.97
N TRP A 55 -1.14 0.59 -26.18
CA TRP A 55 -0.69 1.29 -27.37
C TRP A 55 -1.04 0.36 -28.53
N ASP A 56 -2.14 0.65 -29.22
CA ASP A 56 -2.48 -0.01 -30.48
C ASP A 56 -1.46 0.50 -31.50
N ASP A 57 -0.47 -0.35 -31.78
CA ASP A 57 0.57 -0.13 -32.79
C ASP A 57 -0.04 -0.38 -34.18
N ASP A 58 -0.87 0.56 -34.62
CA ASP A 58 -1.57 0.53 -35.91
C ASP A 58 -0.85 1.42 -36.94
N ASP A 59 0.49 1.37 -36.96
CA ASP A 59 1.34 2.04 -37.95
C ASP A 59 2.34 1.06 -38.60
N VAL A 60 1.89 0.19 -39.53
CA VAL A 60 2.75 -0.50 -40.53
C VAL A 60 2.08 -0.60 -41.90
#